data_AF-A0A8D8DMN8-F1
#
_entry.id   AF-A0A8D8DMN8-F1
#
_cell.length_a   1.000
_cell.length_b   1.000
_cell.length_c   1.000
_cell.angle_alpha   90.00
_cell.angle_beta   90.00
_cell.angle_gamma   90.00
#
_symmetry.space_group_name_H-M   'P 1'
#
loop_
_entity.id
_entity.type
_entity.pdbx_description
1 polymer ?
#
loop_
_entity_poly.entity_id
_entity_poly.type
_entity_poly.pdbx_seq_one_letter_code
_entity_poly.pdbx_strand_id
1 'polypeptide(L)'
;MAEISCTYLIVGGGIAGVSCAEALAFWADARDSVVLIAESSLVKAATNVVSLGKILTKFDVEEKDGSNLGGNIRVLEDQLDRVESEGHFVSTSSGKKINYRYLCLCT
;
A
#
# COMPACT_ATOMS: atom_id res chain seq x y z
N MET A 1 -11.93 -17.47 -8.97
CA MET A 1 -10.76 -16.57 -9.09
C MET A 1 -11.24 -15.18 -8.73
N ALA A 2 -10.73 -14.56 -7.66
CA ALA A 2 -11.17 -13.23 -7.25
C ALA A 2 -10.45 -12.18 -8.10
N GLU A 3 -11.21 -11.35 -8.81
CA GLU A 3 -10.69 -10.22 -9.59
C GLU A 3 -10.98 -8.92 -8.84
N ILE A 4 -9.94 -8.14 -8.59
CA ILE A 4 -9.99 -6.86 -7.89
C ILE A 4 -9.52 -5.79 -8.86
N SER A 5 -10.09 -4.60 -8.78
CA SER A 5 -9.62 -3.42 -9.54
C SER A 5 -9.44 -2.25 -8.59
N CYS A 6 -8.39 -1.47 -8.81
CA CYS A 6 -8.10 -0.28 -8.00
C CYS A 6 -7.44 0.83 -8.81
N THR A 7 -7.50 2.06 -8.30
CA THR A 7 -6.77 3.17 -8.91
C THR A 7 -5.28 3.06 -8.61
N TYR A 8 -4.93 2.90 -7.34
CA TYR A 8 -3.54 2.81 -6.87
C TYR A 8 -3.32 1.47 -6.21
N LEU A 9 -2.38 0.69 -6.74
CA LEU A 9 -1.89 -0.53 -6.14
C LEU A 9 -0.50 -0.30 -5.56
N ILE A 10 -0.35 -0.58 -4.27
CA ILE A 10 0.92 -0.53 -3.55
C ILE A 10 1.28 -1.96 -3.16
N VAL A 11 2.54 -2.34 -3.33
CA VAL A 11 3.06 -3.64 -2.91
C VAL A 11 4.17 -3.44 -1.89
N GLY A 12 3.99 -4.00 -0.69
CA GLY A 12 4.97 -3.98 0.40
C GLY A 12 4.43 -3.31 1.66
N GLY A 13 4.25 -4.07 2.74
CA GLY A 13 3.79 -3.58 4.06
C GLY A 13 4.85 -2.91 4.93
N GLY A 14 6.00 -2.51 4.35
CA GLY A 14 7.05 -1.79 5.04
C GLY A 14 6.76 -0.29 5.16
N ILE A 15 7.70 0.45 5.77
CA ILE A 15 7.54 1.90 6.03
C ILE A 15 7.22 2.66 4.74
N ALA A 16 7.95 2.39 3.65
CA ALA A 16 7.74 3.07 2.38
C ALA A 16 6.35 2.82 1.78
N GLY A 17 5.90 1.56 1.75
CA GLY A 17 4.63 1.20 1.15
C GLY A 17 3.44 1.69 1.99
N VAL A 18 3.52 1.58 3.32
CA VAL A 18 2.49 2.13 4.22
C VAL A 18 2.40 3.65 4.07
N SER A 19 3.52 4.36 4.14
CA SER A 19 3.52 5.82 3.95
C SER A 19 3.03 6.24 2.56
N CYS A 20 3.32 5.46 1.53
CA CYS A 20 2.79 5.71 0.18
C CYS A 20 1.26 5.55 0.15
N ALA A 21 0.74 4.47 0.72
CA ALA A 21 -0.70 4.22 0.77
C ALA A 21 -1.44 5.29 1.58
N GLU A 22 -0.91 5.69 2.74
CA GLU A 22 -1.47 6.75 3.59
C GLU A 22 -1.45 8.11 2.89
N ALA A 23 -0.33 8.48 2.25
CA ALA A 23 -0.24 9.72 1.49
C ALA A 23 -1.24 9.73 0.33
N LEU A 24 -1.32 8.65 -0.45
CA LEU A 24 -2.27 8.56 -1.56
C LEU A 24 -3.71 8.59 -1.06
N ALA A 25 -4.06 7.90 0.03
CA ALA A 25 -5.39 7.97 0.60
C ALA A 25 -5.78 9.37 1.10
N PHE A 26 -4.81 10.18 1.48
CA PHE A 26 -5.03 11.58 1.86
C PHE A 26 -5.20 12.51 0.64
N TRP A 27 -4.40 12.31 -0.41
CA TRP A 27 -4.37 13.21 -1.58
C TRP A 27 -5.32 12.82 -2.72
N ALA A 28 -5.74 11.56 -2.80
CA ALA A 28 -6.53 11.05 -3.90
C ALA A 28 -7.98 11.56 -3.87
N ASP A 29 -8.62 11.56 -5.04
CA ASP A 29 -10.04 11.90 -5.15
C ASP A 29 -10.90 10.87 -4.39
N ALA A 30 -12.07 11.28 -3.89
CA ALA A 30 -12.98 10.38 -3.16
C ALA A 30 -13.43 9.12 -3.94
N ARG A 31 -13.31 9.15 -5.28
CA ARG A 31 -13.61 8.02 -6.18
C ARG A 31 -12.44 7.05 -6.36
N ASP A 32 -11.23 7.48 -6.01
CA ASP A 32 -10.05 6.67 -6.20
C ASP A 32 -9.94 5.64 -5.08
N SER A 33 -9.52 4.44 -5.45
CA SER A 33 -9.32 3.33 -4.51
C SER A 33 -7.83 3.04 -4.36
N VAL A 34 -7.41 2.85 -3.12
CA VAL A 34 -6.03 2.52 -2.74
C VAL A 34 -6.01 1.11 -2.18
N VAL A 35 -5.22 0.23 -2.78
CA VAL A 35 -5.02 -1.15 -2.34
C VAL A 35 -3.56 -1.36 -1.97
N LEU A 36 -3.30 -1.92 -0.79
CA LEU A 36 -1.97 -2.29 -0.31
C LEU A 36 -1.88 -3.81 -0.20
N ILE A 37 -0.95 -4.43 -0.92
CA ILE A 37 -0.59 -5.84 -0.74
C ILE A 37 0.52 -5.94 0.30
N ALA A 38 0.33 -6.76 1.33
CA ALA A 38 1.34 -7.05 2.34
C ALA A 38 1.39 -8.55 2.63
N GLU A 39 2.59 -9.11 2.80
CA GLU A 39 2.76 -10.55 3.11
C GLU A 39 2.36 -10.91 4.55
N SER A 40 2.10 -9.92 5.39
CA SER A 40 1.67 -10.07 6.78
C SER A 40 0.56 -9.08 7.09
N SER A 41 -0.35 -9.46 7.99
CA SER A 41 -1.32 -8.55 8.60
C SER A 41 -0.68 -7.41 9.41
N LEU A 42 0.55 -7.58 9.88
CA LEU A 42 1.31 -6.54 10.57
C LEU A 42 2.13 -5.71 9.57
N VAL A 43 1.83 -4.42 9.51
CA VAL A 43 2.50 -3.44 8.64
C VAL A 43 3.32 -2.45 9.46
N LYS A 44 4.40 -1.92 8.89
CA LYS A 44 5.29 -0.95 9.55
C LYS A 44 4.87 0.47 9.19
N ALA A 45 4.34 1.21 10.16
CA ALA A 45 3.92 2.60 9.97
C ALA A 45 4.93 3.57 10.61
N ALA A 46 5.19 4.69 9.93
CA ALA A 46 5.90 5.81 10.52
C ALA A 46 4.93 6.64 11.37
N THR A 47 5.20 6.79 12.67
CA THR A 47 4.39 7.57 13.60
C THR A 47 5.19 8.73 14.18
N ASN A 48 4.51 9.67 14.85
CA ASN A 48 5.14 10.81 15.53
C ASN A 48 6.12 11.59 14.61
N VAL A 49 5.70 11.82 13.36
CA VAL A 49 6.53 12.49 12.35
C VAL A 49 6.71 13.97 12.72
N VAL A 50 7.94 14.36 13.04
CA VAL A 50 8.32 15.73 13.44
C VAL A 50 9.47 16.20 12.57
N SER A 51 9.27 17.31 11.86
CA SER A 51 10.34 18.02 11.16
C SER A 51 11.15 18.84 12.17
N LEU A 52 12.43 18.52 12.32
CA LEU A 52 13.39 19.22 13.21
C LEU A 52 14.13 20.34 12.48
N GLY A 53 13.80 20.59 11.22
CA GLY A 53 14.44 21.57 10.35
C GLY A 53 14.17 21.24 8.88
N LYS A 54 14.81 21.95 7.95
CA LYS A 54 14.53 21.81 6.51
C LYS A 54 14.85 20.42 5.93
N ILE A 55 15.78 19.69 6.55
CA ILE A 55 16.36 18.46 6.01
C ILE A 55 16.27 17.27 6.99
N LEU A 56 15.91 17.51 8.25
CA LEU A 56 15.89 16.47 9.27
C LEU A 56 14.46 16.24 9.74
N THR A 57 14.01 14.99 9.62
CA THR A 57 12.73 14.52 10.13
C THR A 57 12.98 13.37 11.09
N LYS A 58 12.38 13.46 12.27
CA LYS A 58 12.30 12.35 13.23
C LYS A 58 10.93 11.71 13.10
N PHE A 59 10.87 10.38 13.16
CA PHE A 59 9.65 9.61 13.27
C PHE A 59 9.97 8.34 14.04
N ASP A 60 8.94 7.74 14.63
CA ASP A 60 9.01 6.43 15.26
C ASP A 60 8.48 5.37 14.28
N VAL A 61 8.89 4.12 14.45
CA VAL A 61 8.38 3.00 13.65
C VAL A 61 7.56 2.10 14.54
N GLU A 62 6.30 1.92 14.20
CA GLU A 62 5.37 1.05 14.93
C GLU A 62 4.83 -0.04 14.00
N GLU A 63 4.64 -1.24 14.53
CA GLU A 63 3.89 -2.30 13.87
C GLU A 63 2.40 -2.13 14.19
N LYS A 64 1.58 -2.07 13.15
CA LYS A 64 0.12 -1.94 13.25
C LYS A 64 -0.55 -3.05 12.45
N ASP A 65 -1.74 -3.45 12.89
CA ASP A 65 -2.61 -4.28 12.05
C ASP A 65 -3.02 -3.46 10.80
N GLY A 66 -2.91 -4.03 9.62
CA GLY A 66 -3.28 -3.38 8.35
C GLY A 66 -4.73 -2.89 8.33
N SER A 67 -5.63 -3.54 9.06
CA SER A 67 -7.03 -3.09 9.22
C SER A 67 -7.17 -1.77 9.98
N ASN A 68 -6.15 -1.38 10.75
CA ASN A 68 -6.11 -0.14 11.51
C ASN A 68 -5.48 1.03 10.72
N LEU A 69 -5.09 0.81 9.45
CA LEU A 69 -4.66 1.92 8.60
C LEU A 69 -5.86 2.84 8.34
N GLY A 70 -5.65 4.15 8.53
CA GLY A 70 -6.68 5.16 8.32
C GLY A 70 -6.99 5.40 6.84
N GLY A 71 -8.14 6.02 6.58
CA GLY A 71 -8.55 6.40 5.23
C GLY A 71 -9.19 5.25 4.44
N ASN A 72 -9.32 5.44 3.12
CA ASN A 72 -9.96 4.48 2.22
C ASN A 72 -8.93 3.47 1.66
N ILE A 73 -8.10 2.90 2.55
CA ILE A 73 -7.05 1.94 2.17
C ILE A 73 -7.58 0.53 2.40
N ARG A 74 -7.52 -0.30 1.35
CA ARG A 74 -7.81 -1.72 1.46
C ARG A 74 -6.51 -2.50 1.53
N VAL A 75 -6.22 -3.08 2.69
CA VAL A 75 -5.08 -3.99 2.85
C VAL A 75 -5.48 -5.40 2.42
N LEU A 76 -4.63 -6.02 1.61
CA LEU A 76 -4.72 -7.40 1.17
C LEU A 76 -3.51 -8.16 1.70
N GLU A 77 -3.76 -9.10 2.62
CA GLU A 77 -2.73 -10.03 3.05
C GLU A 77 -2.50 -11.07 1.95
N ASP A 78 -1.41 -10.91 1.22
CA ASP A 78 -1.01 -11.77 0.09
C ASP A 78 0.43 -11.46 -0.33
N GLN A 79 1.01 -12.33 -1.15
CA GLN A 79 2.32 -12.10 -1.74
C GLN A 79 2.19 -11.81 -3.23
N LEU A 80 2.90 -10.78 -3.71
CA LEU A 80 3.02 -10.50 -5.14
C LEU A 80 3.77 -11.66 -5.81
N ASP A 81 3.18 -12.25 -6.84
CA ASP A 81 3.77 -13.34 -7.62
C ASP A 81 4.32 -12.84 -8.96
N ARG A 82 3.50 -12.11 -9.73
CA ARG A 82 3.91 -11.55 -11.02
C ARG A 82 3.24 -10.22 -11.31
N VAL A 83 3.99 -9.35 -11.99
CA VAL A 83 3.49 -8.10 -12.58
C VAL A 83 3.33 -8.29 -14.08
N GLU A 84 2.13 -8.04 -14.61
CA GLU A 84 1.85 -7.95 -16.03
C GLU A 84 1.67 -6.49 -16.42
N SER A 85 2.76 -5.88 -16.90
CA SER A 85 2.85 -4.43 -17.08
C SER A 85 2.01 -3.95 -18.27
N GLU A 86 2.00 -4.69 -19.38
CA GLU A 86 1.21 -4.33 -20.57
C GLU A 86 -0.29 -4.49 -20.32
N GLY A 87 -0.67 -5.51 -19.54
CA GLY A 87 -2.04 -5.77 -19.14
C GLY A 87 -2.53 -4.95 -17.94
N HIS A 88 -1.65 -4.19 -17.29
CA HIS A 88 -1.94 -3.40 -16.08
C HIS A 88 -2.58 -4.21 -14.95
N PHE A 89 -2.03 -5.39 -14.65
CA PHE A 89 -2.47 -6.19 -13.51
C PHE A 89 -1.32 -6.92 -12.83
N VAL A 90 -1.55 -7.36 -11.60
CA VAL A 90 -0.67 -8.30 -10.90
C VAL A 90 -1.41 -9.59 -10.58
N SER A 91 -0.66 -10.69 -10.48
CA SER A 91 -1.12 -11.92 -9.82
C SER A 91 -0.46 -12.05 -8.45
N THR A 92 -1.21 -12.61 -7.51
CA THR A 92 -0.71 -12.96 -6.18
C THR A 92 -0.52 -14.46 -6.03
N SER A 93 0.23 -14.89 -5.02
CA SER A 93 0.49 -16.30 -4.74
C SER A 93 -0.78 -17.10 -4.44
N SER A 94 -1.82 -16.45 -3.91
CA SER A 94 -3.15 -17.08 -3.75
C SER A 94 -4.00 -17.13 -5.03
N GLY A 95 -3.45 -16.68 -6.17
CA GLY A 95 -4.11 -16.72 -7.48
C GLY A 95 -5.13 -15.59 -7.70
N LYS A 96 -5.07 -14.50 -6.93
CA LYS A 96 -5.90 -13.31 -7.17
C LYS A 96 -5.30 -12.51 -8.32
N LYS A 97 -6.17 -11.90 -9.14
CA LYS A 97 -5.78 -10.95 -10.18
C LYS A 97 -6.21 -9.55 -9.74
N ILE A 98 -5.27 -8.61 -9.70
CA ILE A 98 -5.53 -7.24 -9.26
C ILE A 98 -5.15 -6.28 -10.39
N ASN A 99 -6.16 -5.72 -11.06
CA ASN A 99 -5.97 -4.69 -12.07
C ASN A 99 -5.73 -3.33 -11.39
N TYR A 100 -4.84 -2.53 -11.97
CA TYR A 100 -4.45 -1.23 -11.41
C TYR A 100 -4.37 -0.16 -12.49
N ARG A 101 -4.59 1.10 -12.12
CA ARG A 101 -4.23 2.24 -12.98
C ARG A 101 -2.79 2.66 -12.75
N TYR A 102 -2.37 2.73 -11.49
CA TYR A 102 -1.00 3.02 -11.08
C TYR A 102 -0.49 1.96 -10.11
N LEU A 103 0.78 1.59 -10.26
CA LEU A 103 1.46 0.61 -9.43
C LEU A 103 2.65 1.26 -8.73
N CYS A 104 2.78 1.03 -7.42
CA CYS A 104 3.94 1.38 -6.62
C CYS A 104 4.53 0.11 -5.98
N LEU A 105 5.80 -0.18 -6.28
CA LEU A 105 6.52 -1.30 -5.71
C LEU A 105 7.43 -0.80 -4.58
N CYS A 106 7.21 -1.32 -3.38
CA CYS A 106 7.89 -0.98 -2.13
C CYS A 106 8.31 -2.25 -1.36
N THR A 107 8.72 -3.27 -2.10
CA THR A 107 9.14 -4.60 -1.60
C THR A 107 10.50 -4.57 -0.94
#